data_AF-A0AAV2IN06-F1
#
_entry.id   AF-A0AAV2IN06-F1
#
_cell.length_a   1.000
_cell.length_b   1.000
_cell.length_c   1.000
_cell.angle_alpha   90.00
_cell.angle_beta   90.00
_cell.angle_gamma   90.00
#
_symmetry.space_group_name_H-M   'P 1'
#
loop_
_entity.id
_entity.type
_entity.pdbx_description
1 polymer ?
#
loop_
_entity_poly.entity_id
_entity_poly.type
_entity_poly.pdbx_seq_one_letter_code
_entity_poly.pdbx_strand_id
1 'polypeptide(L)'
;MKDACPVVACSHPARRREQCCERCDACLYERKLVRNGQRFTGVDKCKTCVCKDGSVLCAQIECPVVMCSKPTRMPGRCCPECESVCVVEGTEYKDGEVFPLTREECTTCTCESSEVKCKTVECESPDCSHPATLRGECCPKCNFCLFEQRIFRNQQRFFHPRDLCQQCSCDFGTVTCLKSICESLTCPNPVREP
;
A
#
# COMPACT_ATOMS: atom_id res chain seq x y z
N MET A 1 -31.83 24.45 -57.62
CA MET A 1 -31.61 25.54 -56.64
C MET A 1 -31.09 24.90 -55.38
N LYS A 2 -29.95 25.36 -54.82
CA LYS A 2 -29.50 24.93 -53.49
C LYS A 2 -30.18 25.87 -52.51
N ASP A 3 -31.29 25.44 -51.93
CA ASP A 3 -31.99 26.25 -50.94
C ASP A 3 -31.08 26.46 -49.72
N ALA A 4 -31.02 27.71 -49.27
CA ALA A 4 -30.25 28.09 -48.09
C ALA A 4 -30.95 27.58 -46.82
N CYS A 5 -30.18 27.18 -45.82
CA CYS A 5 -30.75 26.76 -44.54
C CYS A 5 -31.36 27.97 -43.78
N PRO A 6 -32.48 27.77 -43.08
CA PRO A 6 -33.06 28.81 -42.25
C PRO A 6 -32.16 29.11 -41.04
N VAL A 7 -32.13 30.38 -40.62
CA VAL A 7 -31.45 30.79 -39.40
C VAL A 7 -32.25 30.30 -38.19
N VAL A 8 -31.56 29.69 -37.22
CA VAL A 8 -32.14 29.18 -35.97
C VAL A 8 -31.67 29.99 -34.77
N ALA A 9 -32.51 30.12 -33.75
CA ALA A 9 -32.26 30.96 -32.58
C ALA A 9 -31.73 30.19 -31.35
N CYS A 10 -31.53 28.87 -31.46
CA CYS A 10 -30.98 28.07 -30.36
C CYS A 10 -29.44 28.12 -30.34
N SER A 11 -28.85 27.89 -29.16
CA SER A 11 -27.41 28.08 -28.94
C SER A 11 -26.53 26.93 -29.45
N HIS A 12 -27.07 25.72 -29.54
CA HIS A 12 -26.35 24.50 -29.90
C HIS A 12 -27.14 23.66 -30.91
N PRO A 13 -27.48 24.23 -32.09
CA PRO A 13 -28.28 23.54 -33.08
C PRO A 13 -27.57 22.27 -33.54
N ALA A 14 -28.35 21.25 -33.88
CA ALA A 14 -27.81 19.93 -34.21
C ALA A 14 -28.25 19.48 -35.60
N ARG A 15 -27.32 18.82 -36.32
CA ARG A 15 -27.60 18.17 -37.59
C ARG A 15 -27.65 16.65 -37.42
N ARG A 16 -28.75 16.02 -37.83
CA ARG A 16 -28.84 14.54 -37.93
C ARG A 16 -28.30 14.05 -39.28
N ARG A 17 -27.88 12.79 -39.33
CA ARG A 17 -27.27 12.17 -40.52
C ARG A 17 -28.11 12.29 -41.80
N GLU A 18 -29.43 12.32 -41.65
CA GLU A 18 -30.40 12.39 -42.76
C GLU A 18 -30.94 13.80 -43.02
N GLN A 19 -30.43 14.82 -42.33
CA GLN A 19 -30.91 16.20 -42.43
C GLN A 19 -29.85 17.12 -43.06
N CYS A 20 -30.28 18.00 -43.96
CA CYS A 20 -29.41 18.99 -44.60
C CYS A 20 -29.05 20.14 -43.65
N CYS A 21 -30.04 20.64 -42.92
CA CYS A 21 -29.92 21.82 -42.06
C CYS A 21 -29.91 21.45 -40.58
N GLU A 22 -29.30 22.32 -39.77
CA GLU A 22 -29.33 22.20 -38.33
C GLU A 22 -30.70 22.60 -37.78
N ARG A 23 -31.13 21.95 -36.69
CA ARG A 23 -32.43 22.18 -36.05
C ARG A 23 -32.26 22.26 -34.54
N CYS A 24 -33.30 22.78 -33.88
CA CYS A 24 -33.36 22.93 -32.43
C CYS A 24 -34.11 21.78 -31.73
N ASP A 25 -34.18 20.59 -32.34
CA ASP A 25 -34.81 19.39 -31.76
C ASP A 25 -33.80 18.46 -31.05
N ALA A 26 -32.52 18.81 -31.08
CA ALA A 26 -31.41 18.15 -30.41
C ALA A 26 -30.26 19.16 -30.23
N CYS A 27 -29.29 18.83 -29.38
CA CYS A 27 -28.12 19.69 -29.14
C CYS A 27 -26.85 19.04 -29.66
N LEU A 28 -26.00 19.82 -30.33
CA LEU A 28 -24.62 19.42 -30.62
C LEU A 28 -23.70 19.98 -29.54
N TYR A 29 -23.17 19.09 -28.70
CA TYR A 29 -22.26 19.46 -27.61
C TYR A 29 -20.99 18.62 -27.70
N GLU A 30 -19.82 19.24 -27.80
CA GLU A 30 -18.53 18.54 -27.91
C GLU A 30 -18.51 17.46 -29.01
N ARG A 31 -19.06 17.81 -30.18
CA ARG A 31 -19.25 16.91 -31.34
C ARG A 31 -20.15 15.69 -31.07
N LYS A 32 -20.83 15.65 -29.93
CA LYS A 32 -21.80 14.62 -29.57
C LYS A 32 -23.22 15.13 -29.76
N LEU A 33 -24.03 14.32 -30.43
CA LEU A 33 -25.46 14.56 -30.54
C LEU A 33 -26.13 14.19 -29.21
N VAL A 34 -26.76 15.18 -28.56
CA VAL A 34 -27.51 15.02 -27.32
C VAL A 34 -28.99 15.19 -27.62
N ARG A 35 -29.83 14.27 -27.14
CA ARG A 35 -31.28 14.32 -27.36
C ARG A 35 -31.91 15.44 -26.54
N ASN A 36 -32.99 16.03 -27.06
CA ASN A 36 -33.79 16.98 -26.27
C ASN A 36 -34.26 16.33 -24.96
N GLY A 37 -34.19 17.06 -23.86
CA GLY A 37 -34.46 16.59 -22.49
C GLY A 37 -33.36 15.76 -21.85
N GLN A 38 -32.31 15.35 -22.58
CA GLN A 38 -31.26 14.50 -22.02
C GLN A 38 -30.36 15.31 -21.08
N ARG A 39 -30.16 14.77 -19.87
CA ARG A 39 -29.18 15.24 -18.89
C ARG A 39 -27.83 14.57 -19.11
N PHE A 40 -26.75 15.33 -18.95
CA PHE A 40 -25.38 14.85 -19.11
C PHE A 40 -24.41 15.71 -18.29
N THR A 41 -23.23 15.18 -17.99
CA THR A 41 -22.17 15.95 -17.35
C THR A 41 -21.37 16.72 -18.38
N GLY A 42 -21.10 18.00 -18.12
CA GLY A 42 -20.25 18.85 -18.94
C GLY A 42 -18.80 18.37 -18.99
N VAL A 43 -18.00 19.00 -19.87
CA VAL A 43 -16.57 18.68 -20.07
C VAL A 43 -15.77 18.76 -18.78
N ASP A 44 -16.02 19.80 -17.99
CA ASP A 44 -15.35 20.06 -16.71
C ASP A 44 -15.74 19.08 -15.59
N LYS A 45 -16.65 18.12 -15.88
CA LYS A 45 -17.27 17.18 -14.93
C LYS A 45 -18.04 17.84 -13.79
N CYS A 46 -18.04 19.17 -13.73
CA CYS A 46 -18.57 19.98 -12.64
C CYS A 46 -19.84 20.73 -12.97
N LYS A 47 -20.32 20.55 -14.19
CA LYS A 47 -21.61 21.02 -14.60
C LYS A 47 -22.50 19.85 -14.92
N THR A 48 -23.73 19.92 -14.41
CA THR A 48 -24.82 19.10 -14.91
C THR A 48 -25.55 19.90 -15.96
N CYS A 49 -25.56 19.39 -17.18
CA CYS A 49 -26.18 20.03 -18.33
C CYS A 49 -27.42 19.27 -18.78
N VAL A 50 -28.35 19.98 -19.40
CA VAL A 50 -29.52 19.43 -20.07
C VAL A 50 -29.67 20.06 -21.45
N CYS A 51 -29.94 19.24 -22.45
CA CYS A 51 -30.35 19.76 -23.76
C CYS A 51 -31.82 20.13 -23.71
N LYS A 52 -32.15 21.39 -24.00
CA LYS A 52 -33.52 21.88 -24.12
C LYS A 52 -33.66 22.71 -25.39
N ASP A 53 -34.41 22.18 -26.34
CA ASP A 53 -34.79 22.81 -27.60
C ASP A 53 -33.57 23.41 -28.34
N GLY A 54 -32.56 22.56 -28.54
CA GLY A 54 -31.31 22.93 -29.20
C GLY A 54 -30.40 23.83 -28.39
N SER A 55 -30.71 24.08 -27.12
CA SER A 55 -29.86 24.85 -26.21
C SER A 55 -29.37 23.99 -25.06
N VAL A 56 -28.07 24.07 -24.78
CA VAL A 56 -27.46 23.40 -23.62
C VAL A 56 -27.55 24.32 -22.42
N LEU A 57 -28.28 23.89 -21.39
CA LEU A 57 -28.43 24.60 -20.13
C LEU A 57 -27.64 23.85 -19.06
N CYS A 58 -26.62 24.50 -18.50
CA CYS A 58 -25.74 23.90 -17.50
C CYS A 58 -25.90 24.56 -16.14
N ALA A 59 -25.92 23.76 -15.08
CA ALA A 59 -25.84 24.20 -13.70
C ALA A 59 -24.59 23.63 -13.05
N GLN A 60 -23.95 24.41 -12.18
CA GLN A 60 -22.79 23.95 -11.41
C GLN A 60 -23.23 22.87 -10.42
N ILE A 61 -22.40 21.84 -10.24
CA ILE A 61 -22.59 20.84 -9.18
C ILE A 61 -22.19 21.49 -7.86
N GLU A 62 -23.11 21.46 -6.89
CA GLU A 62 -22.80 21.80 -5.50
C GLU A 62 -22.18 20.58 -4.82
N CYS A 63 -20.98 20.77 -4.27
CA CYS A 63 -20.27 19.70 -3.58
C CYS A 63 -20.56 19.72 -2.08
N PRO A 64 -20.67 18.54 -1.45
CA PRO A 64 -20.80 18.46 0.00
C PRO A 64 -19.53 19.02 0.67
N VAL A 65 -19.72 19.68 1.81
CA VAL A 65 -18.60 20.13 2.65
C VAL A 65 -17.98 18.89 3.30
N VAL A 66 -16.67 18.71 3.13
CA VAL A 66 -15.90 17.63 3.72
C VAL A 66 -14.98 18.18 4.82
N MET A 67 -14.87 17.47 5.94
CA MET A 67 -14.06 17.86 7.10
C MET A 67 -12.91 16.86 7.26
N CYS A 68 -11.77 17.14 6.61
CA CYS A 68 -10.55 16.34 6.74
C CYS A 68 -9.31 17.19 6.44
N SER A 69 -8.14 16.73 6.86
CA SER A 69 -6.87 17.47 6.73
C SER A 69 -6.48 17.73 5.27
N LYS A 70 -6.86 16.83 4.36
CA LYS A 70 -6.43 16.88 2.95
C LYS A 70 -7.53 16.42 1.97
N PRO A 71 -8.54 17.26 1.71
CA PRO A 71 -9.54 16.99 0.70
C PRO A 71 -8.90 17.00 -0.69
N THR A 72 -9.04 15.91 -1.44
CA THR A 72 -8.37 15.73 -2.72
C THR A 72 -9.39 15.48 -3.83
N ARG A 73 -9.22 16.16 -4.96
CA ARG A 73 -10.07 15.98 -6.14
C ARG A 73 -9.46 14.95 -7.08
N MET A 74 -10.09 13.79 -7.21
CA MET A 74 -9.62 12.75 -8.13
C MET A 74 -9.83 13.16 -9.61
N PRO A 75 -8.92 12.75 -10.53
CA PRO A 75 -9.10 12.98 -11.96
C PRO A 75 -10.45 12.46 -12.45
N GLY A 76 -11.21 13.32 -13.13
CA GLY A 76 -12.53 12.99 -13.67
C GLY A 76 -13.70 13.10 -12.68
N ARG A 77 -13.47 13.47 -11.41
CA ARG A 77 -14.53 13.75 -10.43
C ARG A 77 -14.63 15.24 -10.13
N CYS A 78 -15.86 15.73 -9.91
CA CYS A 78 -16.07 17.12 -9.54
C CYS A 78 -15.85 17.40 -8.06
N CYS A 79 -16.34 16.53 -7.17
CA CYS A 79 -16.27 16.82 -5.75
C CYS A 79 -14.98 16.27 -5.13
N PRO A 80 -14.38 17.00 -4.18
CA PRO A 80 -13.27 16.47 -3.42
C PRO A 80 -13.77 15.35 -2.51
N GLU A 81 -12.91 14.37 -2.30
CA GLU A 81 -13.12 13.29 -1.35
C GLU A 81 -11.97 13.32 -0.34
N CYS A 82 -12.23 12.86 0.87
CA CYS A 82 -11.16 12.70 1.86
C CYS A 82 -10.38 11.44 1.52
N GLU A 83 -9.06 11.56 1.47
CA GLU A 83 -8.19 10.39 1.48
C GLU A 83 -8.31 9.75 2.87
N SER A 84 -8.73 8.48 2.94
CA SER A 84 -8.75 7.74 4.19
C SER A 84 -7.30 7.44 4.58
N VAL A 85 -6.76 8.29 5.44
CA VAL A 85 -5.43 8.14 6.02
C VAL A 85 -5.53 7.88 7.51
N CYS A 86 -4.59 7.09 8.02
CA CYS A 86 -4.38 6.89 9.45
C CYS A 86 -3.09 7.59 9.85
N VAL A 87 -3.09 8.26 11.01
CA VAL A 87 -1.88 8.91 11.55
C VAL A 87 -1.47 8.19 12.82
N VAL A 88 -0.30 7.55 12.80
CA VAL A 88 0.29 6.87 13.97
C VAL A 88 1.66 7.48 14.24
N GLU A 89 1.84 8.02 15.44
CA GLU A 89 3.08 8.70 15.88
C GLU A 89 3.59 9.78 14.90
N GLY A 90 2.66 10.48 14.22
CA GLY A 90 3.00 11.51 13.23
C GLY A 90 3.36 10.97 11.85
N THR A 91 3.28 9.66 11.62
CA THR A 91 3.42 9.03 10.30
C THR A 91 2.05 8.78 9.68
N GLU A 92 1.87 9.19 8.43
CA GLU A 92 0.65 8.96 7.64
C GLU A 92 0.71 7.62 6.92
N TYR A 93 -0.34 6.81 7.08
CA TYR A 93 -0.55 5.53 6.40
C TYR A 93 -1.80 5.62 5.54
N LYS A 94 -1.72 5.09 4.33
CA LYS A 94 -2.85 5.09 3.37
C LYS A 94 -3.84 3.98 3.71
N ASP A 95 -5.07 4.16 3.24
CA ASP A 95 -6.07 3.10 3.26
C ASP A 95 -5.53 1.78 2.66
N GLY A 96 -5.69 0.69 3.40
CA GLY A 96 -5.18 -0.63 3.08
C GLY A 96 -3.69 -0.85 3.38
N GLU A 97 -2.95 0.17 3.84
CA GLU A 97 -1.53 0.04 4.15
C GLU A 97 -1.32 -0.77 5.44
N VAL A 98 -0.38 -1.73 5.36
CA VAL A 98 -0.02 -2.64 6.45
C VAL A 98 1.36 -2.25 6.97
N PHE A 99 1.48 -2.02 8.27
CA PHE A 99 2.71 -1.56 8.91
C PHE A 99 2.93 -2.20 10.29
N PRO A 100 4.19 -2.43 10.70
CA PRO A 100 4.49 -2.81 12.08
C PRO A 100 4.26 -1.60 12.99
N LEU A 101 3.50 -1.78 14.09
CA LEU A 101 3.24 -0.70 15.05
C LEU A 101 4.51 -0.30 15.81
N THR A 102 5.24 -1.30 16.28
CA THR A 102 6.55 -1.15 16.89
C THR A 102 7.47 -2.25 16.35
N ARG A 103 8.79 -2.06 16.47
CA ARG A 103 9.77 -3.08 16.07
C ARG A 103 9.88 -4.23 17.08
N GLU A 104 9.39 -4.03 18.29
CA GLU A 104 9.57 -4.95 19.41
C GLU A 104 8.33 -5.79 19.70
N GLU A 105 7.15 -5.28 19.39
CA GLU A 105 5.91 -6.03 19.49
C GLU A 105 5.61 -6.63 18.11
N CYS A 106 5.28 -7.92 18.08
CA CYS A 106 4.79 -8.58 16.88
C CYS A 106 3.37 -8.12 16.50
N THR A 107 3.18 -6.81 16.43
CA THR A 107 1.92 -6.15 16.18
C THR A 107 1.97 -5.55 14.79
N THR A 108 1.15 -6.11 13.90
CA THR A 108 0.96 -5.59 12.55
C THR A 108 -0.39 -4.88 12.52
N CYS A 109 -0.39 -3.64 12.06
CA CYS A 109 -1.60 -2.85 11.91
C CYS A 109 -1.91 -2.59 10.45
N THR A 110 -3.20 -2.44 10.16
CA THR A 110 -3.72 -2.05 8.86
C THR A 110 -4.52 -0.77 9.02
N CYS A 111 -4.30 0.20 8.14
CA CYS A 111 -5.18 1.36 8.06
C CYS A 111 -6.43 1.01 7.24
N GLU A 112 -7.62 1.09 7.85
CA GLU A 112 -8.89 0.87 7.18
C GLU A 112 -9.83 2.04 7.46
N SER A 113 -10.14 2.84 6.44
CA SER A 113 -11.11 3.93 6.50
C SER A 113 -10.84 4.93 7.63
N SER A 114 -9.57 5.33 7.78
CA SER A 114 -9.06 6.19 8.86
C SER A 114 -9.11 5.59 10.27
N GLU A 115 -9.33 4.29 10.39
CA GLU A 115 -9.20 3.52 11.62
C GLU A 115 -7.99 2.58 11.54
N VAL A 116 -7.19 2.54 12.60
CA VAL A 116 -6.04 1.63 12.68
C VAL A 116 -6.48 0.33 13.33
N LYS A 117 -6.41 -0.78 12.57
CA LYS A 117 -6.74 -2.12 13.08
C LYS A 117 -5.48 -2.95 13.26
N CYS A 118 -5.14 -3.23 14.50
CA CYS A 118 -3.94 -3.97 14.86
C CYS A 118 -4.23 -5.44 15.17
N LYS A 119 -3.31 -6.30 14.78
CA LYS A 119 -3.26 -7.71 15.16
C LYS A 119 -1.92 -8.01 15.79
N THR A 120 -1.94 -8.44 17.03
CA THR A 120 -0.75 -8.87 17.77
C THR A 120 -0.61 -10.38 17.63
N VAL A 121 0.59 -10.84 17.28
CA VAL A 121 0.93 -12.26 17.27
C VAL A 121 1.50 -12.63 18.63
N GLU A 122 0.79 -13.48 19.36
CA GLU A 122 1.29 -14.11 20.57
C GLU A 122 2.20 -15.28 20.19
N CYS A 123 3.47 -15.23 20.61
CA CYS A 123 4.42 -16.30 20.35
C CYS A 123 4.42 -17.32 21.50
N GLU A 124 4.31 -18.59 21.15
CA GLU A 124 4.54 -19.68 22.10
C GLU A 124 6.03 -19.73 22.50
N SER A 125 6.31 -20.09 23.74
CA SER A 125 7.67 -20.30 24.21
C SER A 125 8.23 -21.63 23.67
N PRO A 126 9.26 -21.63 22.83
CA PRO A 126 9.79 -22.86 22.26
C PRO A 126 10.59 -23.69 23.28
N ASP A 127 10.47 -25.01 23.22
CA ASP A 127 11.21 -25.98 24.05
C ASP A 127 12.66 -26.20 23.56
N CYS A 128 13.44 -25.14 23.41
CA CYS A 128 14.87 -25.20 23.10
C CYS A 128 15.64 -24.05 23.76
N SER A 129 16.96 -24.22 23.93
CA SER A 129 17.76 -23.31 24.76
C SER A 129 18.22 -22.02 24.07
N HIS A 130 18.31 -22.05 22.74
CA HIS A 130 18.86 -20.99 21.90
C HIS A 130 18.00 -20.80 20.63
N PRO A 131 16.68 -20.57 20.76
CA PRO A 131 15.83 -20.40 19.59
C PRO A 131 16.23 -19.14 18.81
N ALA A 132 15.96 -19.12 17.51
CA ALA A 132 16.29 -17.98 16.67
C ALA A 132 15.06 -17.44 15.93
N THR A 133 14.99 -16.11 15.79
CA THR A 133 14.01 -15.42 14.97
C THR A 133 14.69 -14.99 13.66
N LEU A 134 14.16 -15.44 12.53
CA LEU A 134 14.68 -15.05 11.21
C LEU A 134 14.12 -13.70 10.75
N ARG A 135 14.81 -13.06 9.80
CA ARG A 135 14.31 -11.81 9.19
C ARG A 135 12.95 -12.03 8.53
N GLY A 136 12.00 -11.16 8.86
CA GLY A 136 10.62 -11.24 8.37
C GLY A 136 9.74 -12.22 9.15
N GLU A 137 10.32 -12.99 10.07
CA GLU A 137 9.56 -13.77 11.04
C GLU A 137 9.46 -13.00 12.36
N CYS A 138 8.33 -13.17 13.03
CA CYS A 138 8.10 -12.58 14.35
C CYS A 138 8.54 -13.53 15.47
N CYS A 139 8.11 -14.80 15.41
CA CYS A 139 8.30 -15.72 16.52
C CYS A 139 9.60 -16.52 16.42
N PRO A 140 10.27 -16.78 17.56
CA PRO A 140 11.48 -17.57 17.61
C PRO A 140 11.17 -19.06 17.35
N LYS A 141 12.05 -19.74 16.60
CA LYS A 141 11.90 -21.15 16.23
C LYS A 141 13.16 -21.96 16.55
N CYS A 142 12.99 -23.26 16.78
CA CYS A 142 14.08 -24.20 17.06
C CYS A 142 14.74 -24.77 15.79
N ASN A 143 14.56 -24.18 14.61
CA ASN A 143 15.20 -24.67 13.38
C ASN A 143 16.62 -24.10 13.16
N PHE A 144 16.99 -23.10 13.96
CA PHE A 144 18.28 -22.41 13.95
C PHE A 144 18.65 -22.07 15.38
N CYS A 145 19.95 -21.83 15.64
CA CYS A 145 20.41 -21.42 16.95
C CYS A 145 20.89 -19.97 16.94
N LEU A 146 20.37 -19.14 17.85
CA LEU A 146 20.89 -17.81 18.11
C LEU A 146 21.95 -17.90 19.20
N PHE A 147 23.21 -17.61 18.86
CA PHE A 147 24.32 -17.66 19.80
C PHE A 147 25.24 -16.45 19.62
N GLU A 148 25.43 -15.67 20.70
CA GLU A 148 26.13 -14.38 20.69
C GLU A 148 25.74 -13.48 19.49
N GLN A 149 24.43 -13.31 19.26
CA GLN A 149 23.85 -12.50 18.17
C GLN A 149 24.08 -13.03 16.75
N ARG A 150 24.63 -14.24 16.59
CA ARG A 150 24.82 -14.90 15.30
C ARG A 150 23.86 -16.07 15.18
N ILE A 151 23.31 -16.28 13.98
CA ILE A 151 22.38 -17.37 13.69
C ILE A 151 23.16 -18.50 13.02
N PHE A 152 23.11 -19.68 13.63
CA PHE A 152 23.73 -20.90 13.13
C PHE A 152 22.65 -21.84 12.59
N ARG A 153 22.94 -22.52 11.48
CA ARG A 153 22.05 -23.52 10.90
C ARG A 153 22.01 -24.77 11.78
N ASN A 154 20.91 -25.51 11.71
CA ASN A 154 20.85 -26.81 12.35
C ASN A 154 22.02 -27.71 11.89
N GLN A 155 22.56 -28.49 12.82
CA GLN A 155 23.74 -29.36 12.68
C GLN A 155 25.07 -28.64 12.39
N GLN A 156 25.07 -27.30 12.38
CA GLN A 156 26.28 -26.54 12.14
C GLN A 156 27.22 -26.61 13.34
N ARG A 157 28.48 -26.93 13.08
CA ARG A 157 29.58 -26.86 14.06
C ARG A 157 30.34 -25.55 13.89
N PHE A 158 30.74 -24.93 15.00
CA PHE A 158 31.47 -23.67 15.02
C PHE A 158 32.37 -23.57 16.26
N PHE A 159 33.40 -22.73 16.22
CA PHE A 159 34.20 -22.42 17.41
C PHE A 159 33.52 -21.32 18.24
N HIS A 160 33.65 -21.40 19.56
CA HIS A 160 33.09 -20.39 20.44
C HIS A 160 33.74 -19.02 20.13
N PRO A 161 32.97 -17.92 19.97
CA PRO A 161 33.51 -16.63 19.51
C PRO A 161 34.56 -16.02 20.43
N ARG A 162 34.51 -16.35 21.73
CA ARG A 162 35.44 -15.86 22.76
C ARG A 162 36.46 -16.90 23.23
N ASP A 163 36.30 -18.16 22.83
CA ASP A 163 37.17 -19.25 23.29
C ASP A 163 37.37 -20.26 22.16
N LEU A 164 38.45 -20.11 21.41
CA LEU A 164 38.76 -21.00 20.27
C LEU A 164 39.05 -22.44 20.71
N CYS A 165 39.28 -22.69 22.00
CA CYS A 165 39.40 -24.04 22.56
C CYS A 165 38.04 -24.68 22.85
N GLN A 166 36.93 -24.04 22.52
CA GLN A 166 35.60 -24.65 22.60
C GLN A 166 35.00 -24.82 21.21
N GLN A 167 34.54 -26.03 20.95
CA GLN A 167 33.80 -26.37 19.75
C GLN A 167 32.33 -26.58 20.09
N CYS A 168 31.47 -25.83 19.43
CA CYS A 168 30.03 -25.83 19.63
C CYS A 168 29.30 -26.46 18.43
N SER A 169 28.13 -27.03 18.69
CA SER A 169 27.18 -27.49 17.68
C SER A 169 25.80 -26.92 17.95
N CYS A 170 25.13 -26.48 16.89
CA CYS A 170 23.71 -26.16 16.91
C CYS A 170 22.91 -27.40 16.55
N ASP A 171 21.99 -27.83 17.41
CA ASP A 171 21.04 -28.91 17.15
C ASP A 171 19.64 -28.49 17.61
N PHE A 172 18.72 -28.34 16.65
CA PHE A 172 17.33 -27.94 16.83
C PHE A 172 17.14 -26.82 17.88
N GLY A 173 17.82 -25.69 17.67
CA GLY A 173 17.70 -24.53 18.53
C GLY A 173 18.41 -24.69 19.88
N THR A 174 19.26 -25.69 20.04
CA THR A 174 20.09 -25.87 21.24
C THR A 174 21.57 -25.88 20.85
N VAL A 175 22.35 -25.03 21.53
CA VAL A 175 23.81 -24.99 21.36
C VAL A 175 24.46 -25.80 22.46
N THR A 176 25.28 -26.77 22.06
CA THR A 176 26.12 -27.56 22.95
C THR A 176 27.58 -27.29 22.64
N CYS A 177 28.36 -26.88 23.64
CA CYS A 177 29.79 -26.58 23.51
C CYS A 177 30.62 -27.57 24.30
N LEU A 178 31.67 -28.10 23.67
CA LEU A 178 32.63 -29.01 24.26
C LEU A 178 34.01 -28.35 24.27
N LYS A 179 34.71 -28.44 25.39
CA LYS A 179 36.09 -27.96 25.50
C LYS A 179 37.02 -28.93 24.81
N SER A 180 37.71 -28.46 23.78
CA SER A 180 38.80 -29.16 23.14
C SER A 180 39.96 -29.24 24.10
N ILE A 181 40.31 -30.46 24.48
CA ILE A 181 41.55 -30.75 25.20
C ILE A 181 42.62 -30.89 24.13
N CYS A 182 43.61 -29.99 24.13
CA CYS A 182 44.78 -30.16 23.28
C CYS A 182 45.56 -31.39 23.76
N GLU A 183 46.00 -32.24 22.84
CA GLU A 183 46.98 -33.26 23.16
C GLU A 183 48.22 -32.58 23.75
N SER A 184 48.72 -33.12 24.85
CA SER A 184 49.90 -32.58 25.53
C SER A 184 51.09 -32.61 24.57
N LEU A 185 51.62 -31.43 24.26
CA LEU A 185 52.83 -31.29 23.46
C LEU A 185 54.01 -31.91 24.22
N THR A 186 54.62 -32.97 23.67
CA THR A 186 55.78 -33.67 24.22
C THR A 186 57.12 -33.06 23.79
N CYS A 187 57.11 -31.88 23.16
CA CYS A 187 58.33 -31.28 22.61
C CYS A 187 59.17 -30.57 23.70
N PRO A 188 60.51 -30.50 23.53
CA PRO A 188 61.43 -30.02 24.57
C PRO A 188 61.27 -28.54 24.95
N ASN A 189 60.60 -27.72 24.13
CA ASN A 189 60.41 -26.29 24.35
C ASN A 189 59.09 -25.80 23.73
N PRO A 190 57.93 -26.02 24.39
CA PRO A 190 56.67 -25.46 23.91
C PRO A 190 56.62 -23.96 24.18
N VAL A 191 56.59 -23.15 23.12
CA VAL A 191 56.42 -21.70 23.20
C VAL A 191 54.94 -21.38 23.00
N ARG A 192 54.33 -20.61 23.92
CA ARG A 192 53.00 -20.03 23.71
C ARG A 192 53.19 -18.71 22.99
N GLU A 193 52.83 -18.63 21.72
CA GLU A 193 52.73 -17.32 21.06
C GLU A 193 51.54 -16.54 21.66
N PRO A 194 51.71 -15.22 21.89
CA PRO A 194 50.69 -14.36 22.49
C PRO A 194 49.46 -14.14 21.60
#